data_AF-A0A3N4AE55-F1
#
_entry.id   AF-A0A3N4AE55-F1
#
_cell.length_a   1.000
_cell.length_b   1.000
_cell.length_c   1.000
_cell.angle_alpha   90.00
_cell.angle_beta   90.00
_cell.angle_gamma   90.00
#
_symmetry.space_group_name_H-M   'P 1'
#
loop_
_entity.id
_entity.type
_entity.pdbx_description
1 polymer ?
#
loop_
_entity_poly.entity_id
_entity_poly.type
_entity_poly.pdbx_seq_one_letter_code
_entity_poly.pdbx_strand_id
1 'polypeptide(L)'
;MSSQPARLKSLTLILIWLLASPAFADLTPEQQAAKERGSVLYHQFKAISAEPYLTIAAEAGDSESQFLLAEALRKNNRYMTEEAYHWLEEAARQGMLI
;
A
#
# COMPACT_ATOMS: atom_id res chain seq x y z
N MET A 1 25.00 -43.25 -15.40
CA MET A 1 23.84 -42.34 -15.52
C MET A 1 23.44 -41.85 -14.12
N SER A 2 24.18 -40.89 -13.54
CA SER A 2 23.92 -40.38 -12.18
C SER A 2 23.81 -38.85 -12.18
N SER A 3 22.64 -38.35 -12.56
CA SER A 3 22.28 -36.92 -12.52
C SER A 3 21.54 -36.52 -11.23
N GLN A 4 21.51 -37.39 -10.21
CA GLN A 4 20.83 -37.15 -8.93
C GLN A 4 21.21 -35.85 -8.20
N PRO A 5 22.49 -35.42 -8.08
CA PRO A 5 22.84 -34.26 -7.27
C PRO A 5 22.38 -32.93 -7.88
N ALA A 6 22.26 -32.86 -9.21
CA ALA A 6 21.75 -31.67 -9.89
C ALA A 6 20.24 -31.50 -9.65
N ARG A 7 19.47 -32.60 -9.75
CA ARG A 7 18.02 -32.59 -9.53
C ARG A 7 17.63 -32.20 -8.11
N LEU A 8 18.38 -32.67 -7.10
CA LEU A 8 18.12 -32.34 -5.70
C LEU A 8 18.35 -30.85 -5.41
N LYS A 9 19.42 -30.27 -5.97
CA LYS A 9 19.73 -28.82 -5.87
C LYS A 9 18.66 -27.97 -6.58
N SER A 10 18.24 -28.36 -7.77
CA SER A 10 17.17 -27.68 -8.51
C SER A 10 15.85 -27.69 -7.75
N LEU A 11 15.52 -28.81 -7.08
CA LEU A 11 14.31 -28.92 -6.27
C LEU A 11 14.36 -28.02 -5.02
N THR A 12 15.54 -27.86 -4.42
CA THR A 12 15.73 -26.98 -3.25
C THR A 12 15.59 -25.51 -3.62
N LEU A 13 16.13 -25.10 -4.78
CA LEU A 13 15.99 -23.74 -5.31
C LEU A 13 14.53 -23.36 -5.60
N ILE A 14 13.73 -24.28 -6.15
CA ILE A 14 12.30 -24.07 -6.41
C ILE A 14 11.52 -23.91 -5.10
N LEU A 15 11.84 -24.71 -4.08
CA LEU A 15 11.17 -24.65 -2.77
C LEU A 15 11.42 -23.33 -2.04
N ILE A 16 12.63 -22.77 -2.12
CA ILE A 16 12.98 -21.46 -1.55
C ILE A 16 12.20 -20.34 -2.23
N TRP A 17 12.02 -20.42 -3.55
CA TRP A 17 11.26 -19.43 -4.32
C TRP A 17 9.75 -19.46 -4.00
N LEU A 18 9.20 -20.65 -3.73
CA LEU A 18 7.79 -20.82 -3.31
C LEU A 18 7.50 -20.26 -1.91
N LEU A 19 8.50 -20.17 -1.04
CA LEU A 19 8.37 -19.62 0.32
C LEU A 19 8.58 -18.10 0.37
N ALA A 20 9.06 -17.49 -0.71
CA ALA A 20 9.21 -16.04 -0.82
C ALA A 20 7.85 -15.39 -1.10
N SER A 21 6.98 -15.38 -0.10
CA SER A 21 5.79 -14.52 -0.13
C SER A 21 6.24 -13.07 0.10
N PRO A 22 5.71 -12.09 -0.65
CA PRO A 22 5.88 -10.69 -0.28
C PRO A 22 5.26 -10.51 1.10
N ALA A 23 6.09 -10.24 2.11
CA ALA A 23 5.61 -9.94 3.43
C ALA A 23 4.94 -8.56 3.36
N PHE A 24 3.61 -8.54 3.46
CA PHE A 24 2.91 -7.31 3.82
C PHE A 24 3.30 -6.99 5.25
N ALA A 25 4.00 -5.87 5.43
CA ALA A 25 4.28 -5.37 6.76
C ALA A 25 2.99 -4.80 7.33
N ASP A 26 2.56 -5.32 8.49
CA ASP A 26 1.47 -4.70 9.23
C ASP A 26 1.88 -3.28 9.67
N LEU A 27 0.90 -2.38 9.71
CA LEU A 27 1.11 -1.02 10.20
C LEU A 27 1.59 -1.03 11.66
N THR A 28 2.50 -0.12 11.99
CA THR A 28 2.80 0.15 13.41
C THR A 28 1.57 0.74 14.11
N PRO A 29 1.48 0.67 15.45
CA PRO A 29 0.39 1.29 16.19
C PRO A 29 0.21 2.78 15.88
N GLU A 30 1.30 3.51 15.63
CA GLU A 30 1.28 4.93 15.27
C GLU A 30 0.72 5.15 13.86
N GLN A 31 1.11 4.31 12.90
CA GLN A 31 0.59 4.35 11.53
C GLN A 31 -0.90 4.00 11.49
N GLN A 32 -1.32 3.00 12.28
CA GLN A 32 -2.72 2.62 12.43
C GLN A 32 -3.55 3.76 13.05
N ALA A 33 -3.04 4.42 14.10
CA ALA A 33 -3.71 5.57 14.69
C ALA A 33 -3.79 6.76 13.70
N ALA A 34 -2.77 6.95 12.87
CA ALA A 34 -2.78 7.96 11.83
C ALA A 34 -3.84 7.65 10.75
N LYS A 35 -3.89 6.40 10.26
CA LYS A 35 -4.94 5.92 9.34
C LYS A 35 -6.34 6.24 9.85
N GLU A 36 -6.63 5.86 11.09
CA GLU A 36 -7.94 6.08 11.71
C GLU A 36 -8.28 7.57 11.78
N ARG A 37 -7.33 8.40 12.23
CA ARG A 37 -7.55 9.85 12.33
C ARG A 37 -7.73 10.50 10.96
N GLY A 38 -6.93 10.11 9.98
CA GLY A 38 -7.02 10.59 8.60
C GLY A 38 -8.37 10.24 7.98
N SER A 39 -8.81 8.99 8.10
CA SER A 39 -10.11 8.52 7.61
C SER A 39 -11.29 9.28 8.24
N VAL A 40 -11.26 9.49 9.56
CA VAL A 40 -12.30 10.28 10.26
C VAL A 40 -12.35 11.72 9.73
N LEU A 41 -11.20 12.37 9.56
CA LEU A 41 -11.14 13.74 9.04
C LEU A 41 -11.64 13.83 7.59
N TYR A 42 -11.24 12.87 6.75
CA TYR A 42 -11.68 12.81 5.36
C TYR A 42 -13.21 12.68 5.26
N HIS A 43 -13.80 11.75 6.03
CA HIS A 43 -15.26 11.54 6.06
C HIS A 43 -16.03 12.72 6.68
N GLN A 44 -15.36 13.58 7.46
CA GLN A 44 -15.90 14.86 7.92
C GLN A 44 -15.74 16.00 6.90
N PHE A 45 -15.39 15.69 5.65
CA PHE A 45 -15.11 16.66 4.58
C PHE A 45 -13.91 17.59 4.88
N LYS A 46 -13.00 17.19 5.78
CA LYS A 46 -11.80 17.95 6.13
C LYS A 46 -10.58 17.42 5.39
N ALA A 47 -10.63 17.39 4.06
CA ALA A 47 -9.58 16.81 3.21
C ALA A 47 -8.17 17.40 3.48
N ILE A 48 -8.07 18.73 3.62
CA ILE A 48 -6.80 19.41 3.98
C ILE A 48 -6.25 18.90 5.32
N SER A 49 -7.11 18.70 6.32
CA SER A 49 -6.68 18.21 7.64
C SER A 49 -6.37 16.71 7.64
N ALA A 50 -6.98 15.94 6.74
CA ALA A 50 -6.80 14.49 6.65
C ALA A 50 -5.45 14.13 6.02
N GLU A 51 -5.01 14.90 5.02
CA GLU A 51 -3.79 14.67 4.22
C GLU A 51 -2.58 14.24 5.07
N PRO A 52 -2.09 14.99 6.08
CA PRO A 52 -0.89 14.60 6.81
C PRO A 52 -1.01 13.28 7.59
N TYR A 53 -2.22 12.90 7.99
CA TYR A 53 -2.44 11.63 8.69
C TYR A 53 -2.53 10.46 7.71
N LEU A 54 -3.18 10.67 6.56
CA LEU A 54 -3.28 9.67 5.50
C LEU A 54 -1.91 9.39 4.87
N THR A 55 -1.04 10.40 4.72
CA THR A 55 0.34 10.23 4.24
C THR A 55 1.12 9.19 5.05
N ILE A 56 1.04 9.23 6.38
CA ILE A 56 1.78 8.31 7.26
C ILE A 56 1.46 6.85 6.96
N ALA A 57 0.18 6.52 6.77
CA ALA A 57 -0.25 5.15 6.47
C ALA A 57 -0.11 4.79 4.99
N ALA A 58 -0.28 5.76 4.08
CA ALA A 58 -0.11 5.56 2.64
C ALA A 58 1.36 5.23 2.28
N GLU A 59 2.32 5.94 2.88
CA GLU A 59 3.76 5.67 2.74
C GLU A 59 4.16 4.32 3.36
N ALA A 60 3.43 3.87 4.37
CA ALA A 60 3.58 2.53 4.95
C ALA A 60 2.98 1.40 4.08
N GLY A 61 2.31 1.76 2.98
CA GLY A 61 1.73 0.81 2.03
C GLY A 61 0.25 0.49 2.24
N ASP A 62 -0.46 1.16 3.15
CA ASP A 62 -1.89 0.90 3.35
C ASP A 62 -2.73 1.38 2.15
N SER A 63 -3.28 0.44 1.39
CA SER A 63 -4.01 0.71 0.14
C SER A 63 -5.23 1.61 0.33
N GLU A 64 -5.95 1.47 1.45
CA GLU A 64 -7.08 2.34 1.78
C GLU A 64 -6.62 3.79 2.01
N SER A 65 -5.54 3.99 2.77
CA SER A 65 -4.96 5.31 3.01
C SER A 65 -4.40 5.94 1.74
N GLN A 66 -3.81 5.15 0.84
CA GLN A 66 -3.38 5.62 -0.48
C GLN A 66 -4.56 6.14 -1.31
N PHE A 67 -5.66 5.38 -1.39
CA PHE A 67 -6.89 5.82 -2.06
C PHE A 67 -7.47 7.11 -1.44
N LEU A 68 -7.58 7.15 -0.12
CA LEU A 68 -8.11 8.32 0.58
C LEU A 68 -7.21 9.55 0.43
N LEU A 69 -5.89 9.37 0.45
CA LEU A 69 -4.92 10.43 0.23
C LEU A 69 -5.04 11.01 -1.18
N ALA A 70 -5.15 10.15 -2.20
CA ALA A 70 -5.37 10.59 -3.57
C ALA A 70 -6.63 11.45 -3.69
N GLU A 71 -7.74 10.99 -3.12
CA GLU A 71 -8.99 11.74 -3.16
C GLU A 71 -8.92 13.04 -2.33
N ALA A 72 -8.18 13.05 -1.21
CA ALA A 72 -7.94 14.26 -0.43
C ALA A 72 -7.16 15.29 -1.26
N LEU A 73 -6.05 14.88 -1.89
CA LEU A 73 -5.24 15.71 -2.77
C LEU A 73 -6.05 16.25 -3.95
N ARG A 74 -6.86 15.41 -4.60
CA ARG A 74 -7.75 15.82 -5.71
C ARG A 74 -8.77 16.85 -5.25
N LYS A 75 -9.39 16.67 -4.07
CA LYS A 75 -10.36 17.63 -3.50
C LYS A 75 -9.69 18.96 -3.13
N ASN A 76 -8.50 18.91 -2.55
CA ASN A 76 -7.73 20.08 -2.14
C ASN A 76 -7.32 20.92 -3.36
N ASN A 77 -6.84 20.27 -4.43
CA ASN A 77 -6.41 20.94 -5.66
C ASN A 77 -7.58 21.27 -6.61
N ARG A 78 -8.73 20.59 -6.47
CA ARG A 78 -9.91 20.66 -7.37
C ARG A 78 -9.68 20.09 -8.77
N TYR A 79 -8.61 19.33 -8.97
CA TYR A 79 -8.31 18.58 -10.18
C TYR A 79 -7.41 17.40 -9.82
N MET A 80 -7.28 16.42 -10.73
CA MET A 80 -6.36 15.30 -10.54
C MET A 80 -4.92 15.78 -10.74
N THR A 81 -4.07 15.59 -9.73
CA THR A 81 -2.63 15.86 -9.80
C THR A 81 -1.88 14.56 -10.09
N GLU A 82 -0.63 14.67 -10.55
CA GLU A 82 0.26 13.52 -10.71
C GLU A 82 0.45 12.76 -9.39
N GLU A 83 0.55 13.47 -8.27
CA GLU A 83 0.67 12.87 -6.94
C GLU A 83 -0.59 12.10 -6.52
N ALA A 84 -1.77 12.67 -6.75
CA ALA A 84 -3.03 11.97 -6.47
C ALA A 84 -3.16 10.71 -7.36
N TYR A 85 -2.78 10.82 -8.63
CA TYR A 85 -2.81 9.70 -9.56
C TYR A 85 -1.82 8.58 -9.13
N HIS A 86 -0.61 8.94 -8.72
CA HIS A 86 0.37 8.00 -8.17
C HIS A 86 -0.19 7.16 -7.02
N TRP A 87 -0.87 7.81 -6.06
CA TRP A 87 -1.45 7.09 -4.92
C TRP A 87 -2.64 6.19 -5.30
N LEU A 88 -3.44 6.58 -6.30
CA LEU A 88 -4.45 5.67 -6.87
C LEU A 88 -3.81 4.45 -7.53
N GLU A 89 -2.71 4.63 -8.26
CA GLU A 89 -2.01 3.51 -8.87
C GLU A 89 -1.43 2.54 -7.83
N GLU A 90 -0.86 3.05 -6.72
CA GLU A 90 -0.40 2.20 -5.63
C GLU A 90 -1.54 1.41 -4.99
N ALA A 91 -2.69 2.06 -4.72
CA ALA A 91 -3.86 1.37 -4.19
C ALA A 91 -4.36 0.28 -5.16
N ALA A 92 -4.41 0.59 -6.46
CA ALA A 92 -4.83 -0.35 -7.51
C ALA A 92 -3.85 -1.52 -7.67
N ARG A 93 -2.53 -1.30 -7.55
CA ARG A 93 -1.50 -2.35 -7.56
C ARG A 93 -1.73 -3.39 -6.46
N GLN A 94 -2.31 -2.97 -5.35
CA GLN A 94 -2.67 -3.83 -4.21
C GLN A 94 -4.06 -4.47 -4.34
N GLY A 95 -4.74 -4.30 -5.49
CA GLY A 95 -6.03 -4.90 -5.78
C GLY A 95 -7.23 -4.09 -5.30
N MET A 96 -7.04 -2.84 -4.88
CA MET A 96 -8.16 -1.94 -4.57
C MET A 96 -8.93 -1.61 -5.85
N LEU A 97 -10.22 -1.89 -5.84
CA LEU A 97 -11.13 -1.47 -6.91
C LEU A 97 -11.43 0.01 -6.70
N ILE A 98 -10.94 0.83 -7.62
CA ILE A 98 -11.06 2.29 -7.62
C ILE A 98 -12.06 2.78 -8.66
#